data_AF-A0A817RUL7-F1
#
_entry.id   AF-A0A817RUL7-F1
#
_cell.length_a   1.000
_cell.length_b   1.000
_cell.length_c   1.000
_cell.angle_alpha   90.00
_cell.angle_beta   90.00
_cell.angle_gamma   90.00
#
_symmetry.space_group_name_H-M   'P 1'
#
loop_
_entity.id
_entity.type
_entity.pdbx_description
1 polymer ?
#
loop_
_entity_poly.entity_id
_entity_poly.type
_entity_poly.pdbx_seq_one_letter_code
_entity_poly.pdbx_strand_id
1 'polypeptide(L)'
;MQKVLFDIDADPGEDISIPFADINFDNDQNDEKNILFMVGSIFRLISISYEKNKRCIIKLKLCNDNEPDLKQIFENIRKEYGYGETNLLALGMILRDMNKFYLAEKYLIRMLKQLPHNDPLLDALYPSLGLLAKDKDDYDKCLYWYRKALKIYMITRPSDYLTIGDTYNTIGMIYHANKCQYDKALDYFSKAILIFKQFDAEMDPMMARFYDSIGAVQEEQRNYSQALISYQKSFNIKKKNLPNNHIDFSVSYKNIAAANGYLGSYDTALEFYKKALDIQIKSFPLQHPAIALTYANMAAVYAAKNRSQQALTYWHKANDILRNTLLPQDPLVRKIEDEIRLASSKITNNESMKKTGKKRVAAT
;
A
#
# COMPACT_ATOMS: atom_id res chain seq x y z
N MET A 1 -13.62 26.34 -27.25
CA MET A 1 -13.95 25.98 -25.85
C MET A 1 -12.65 25.77 -25.09
N GLN A 2 -12.36 26.60 -24.10
CA GLN A 2 -11.17 26.48 -23.25
C GLN A 2 -11.33 25.28 -22.30
N LYS A 3 -10.34 24.38 -22.28
CA LYS A 3 -10.25 23.28 -21.33
C LYS A 3 -9.66 23.81 -20.02
N VAL A 4 -10.49 23.90 -18.99
CA VAL A 4 -10.04 24.09 -17.60
C VAL A 4 -9.38 22.79 -17.15
N LEU A 5 -8.17 22.84 -16.58
CA LEU A 5 -7.40 21.64 -16.22
C LEU A 5 -7.48 21.26 -14.74
N PHE A 6 -7.76 22.21 -13.82
CA PHE A 6 -7.88 21.96 -12.39
C PHE A 6 -8.87 22.93 -11.73
N ASP A 7 -9.56 22.47 -10.67
CA ASP A 7 -10.29 23.29 -9.71
C ASP A 7 -9.52 23.27 -8.37
N ILE A 8 -9.33 24.43 -7.75
CA ILE A 8 -8.62 24.57 -6.46
C ILE A 8 -9.60 25.20 -5.47
N ASP A 9 -9.93 24.50 -4.37
CA ASP A 9 -10.76 25.03 -3.28
C ASP A 9 -9.84 25.72 -2.26
N ALA A 10 -10.05 27.01 -1.99
CA ALA A 10 -9.10 27.86 -1.28
C ALA A 10 -9.84 28.93 -0.44
N ASP A 11 -9.54 29.04 0.86
CA ASP A 11 -10.14 30.00 1.80
C ASP A 11 -9.23 31.26 1.89
N PRO A 12 -9.71 32.47 1.51
CA PRO A 12 -8.87 33.67 1.36
C PRO A 12 -8.39 34.32 2.68
N GLY A 13 -8.54 33.63 3.81
CA GLY A 13 -8.12 34.12 5.14
C GLY A 13 -6.74 33.65 5.61
N GLU A 14 -6.09 32.74 4.88
CA GLU A 14 -4.76 32.19 5.21
C GLU A 14 -3.90 32.17 3.94
N ASP A 15 -2.57 32.30 4.10
CA ASP A 15 -1.62 32.06 3.02
C ASP A 15 -1.82 30.65 2.45
N ILE A 16 -2.21 30.57 1.19
CA ILE A 16 -2.56 29.29 0.57
C ILE A 16 -1.27 28.64 0.06
N SER A 17 -0.64 27.85 0.93
CA SER A 17 0.40 26.91 0.55
C SER A 17 -0.26 25.66 -0.06
N ILE A 18 -0.33 25.61 -1.39
CA ILE A 18 -0.69 24.39 -2.11
C ILE A 18 0.60 23.56 -2.18
N PRO A 19 0.58 22.21 -2.14
CA PRO A 19 1.81 21.40 -2.11
C PRO A 19 2.78 21.60 -3.29
N PHE A 20 2.42 22.46 -4.26
CA PHE A 20 3.13 22.69 -5.49
C PHE A 20 3.21 24.19 -5.89
N ALA A 21 2.62 25.14 -5.14
CA ALA A 21 2.66 26.59 -5.45
C ALA A 21 2.31 27.45 -4.22
N ASP A 22 2.96 28.61 -4.10
CA ASP A 22 2.60 29.69 -3.17
C ASP A 22 1.81 30.76 -3.95
N ILE A 23 0.62 31.11 -3.46
CA ILE A 23 -0.24 32.13 -4.09
C ILE A 23 -0.49 33.25 -3.08
N ASN A 24 0.15 34.40 -3.29
CA ASN A 24 -0.01 35.57 -2.42
C ASN A 24 -1.05 36.55 -3.01
N PHE A 25 -2.14 36.78 -2.26
CA PHE A 25 -3.27 37.61 -2.68
C PHE A 25 -3.09 39.08 -2.30
N ASP A 26 -1.96 39.69 -2.68
CA ASP A 26 -1.81 41.14 -2.49
C ASP A 26 -2.77 41.92 -3.41
N ASN A 27 -3.46 42.89 -2.81
CA ASN A 27 -4.65 43.58 -3.32
C ASN A 27 -4.39 44.63 -4.42
N ASP A 28 -3.25 44.62 -5.10
CA ASP A 28 -2.97 45.58 -6.18
C ASP A 28 -3.44 45.06 -7.54
N GLN A 29 -4.44 45.77 -8.07
CA GLN A 29 -4.91 45.67 -9.44
C GLN A 29 -3.89 46.33 -10.37
N ASN A 30 -3.06 45.54 -11.05
CA ASN A 30 -2.51 45.78 -12.42
C ASN A 30 -1.08 45.29 -12.62
N ASP A 31 -0.77 44.03 -12.34
CA ASP A 31 0.39 43.39 -12.99
C ASP A 31 0.07 41.94 -13.29
N GLU A 32 0.53 41.44 -14.45
CA GLU A 32 0.38 40.04 -14.86
C GLU A 32 1.05 39.11 -13.83
N LYS A 33 0.27 38.63 -12.85
CA LYS A 33 0.76 37.68 -11.84
C LYS A 33 0.94 36.30 -12.48
N ASN A 34 2.20 35.90 -12.67
CA ASN A 34 2.57 34.53 -13.04
C ASN A 34 2.76 33.70 -11.76
N ILE A 35 2.15 32.51 -11.70
CA ILE A 35 2.26 31.61 -10.54
C ILE A 35 3.27 30.52 -10.90
N LEU A 36 4.35 30.44 -10.12
CA LEU A 36 5.41 29.44 -10.30
C LEU A 36 5.08 28.20 -9.48
N PHE A 37 4.93 27.06 -10.16
CA PHE A 37 4.78 25.78 -9.48
C PHE A 37 6.15 25.14 -9.25
N MET A 38 6.32 24.40 -8.15
CA MET A 38 7.58 23.74 -7.73
C MET A 38 8.21 22.79 -8.77
N VAL A 39 7.51 22.50 -9.87
CA VAL A 39 7.97 21.64 -10.97
C VAL A 39 8.51 22.44 -12.18
N GLY A 40 8.72 23.75 -12.03
CA GLY A 40 9.24 24.61 -13.11
C GLY A 40 8.23 24.88 -14.24
N SER A 41 6.95 24.60 -13.99
CA SER A 41 5.85 24.94 -14.89
C SER A 41 5.33 26.33 -14.55
N ILE A 42 5.32 27.23 -15.53
CA ILE A 42 4.75 28.58 -15.40
C ILE A 42 3.32 28.55 -15.92
N PHE A 43 2.39 29.04 -15.11
CA PHE A 43 1.01 29.26 -15.53
C PHE A 43 0.68 30.74 -15.49
N ARG A 44 0.05 31.23 -16.56
CA ARG A 44 -0.50 32.59 -16.60
C ARG A 44 -1.87 32.58 -15.95
N LEU A 45 -2.08 33.47 -14.98
CA LEU A 45 -3.37 33.69 -14.37
C LEU A 45 -4.33 34.31 -15.39
N ILE A 46 -5.43 33.63 -15.69
CA ILE A 46 -6.46 34.11 -16.62
C ILE A 46 -7.50 34.95 -15.87
N SER A 47 -8.01 34.42 -14.76
CA SER A 47 -9.03 35.11 -13.96
C SER A 47 -9.17 34.49 -12.57
N ILE A 48 -9.54 35.32 -11.61
CA ILE A 48 -9.96 34.93 -10.27
C ILE A 48 -11.43 35.30 -10.15
N SER A 49 -12.31 34.34 -9.87
CA SER A 49 -13.73 34.61 -9.64
C SER A 49 -14.19 34.07 -8.30
N TYR A 50 -14.87 34.91 -7.53
CA TYR A 50 -15.36 34.59 -6.20
C TYR A 50 -16.82 34.14 -6.25
N GLU A 51 -17.10 32.95 -5.72
CA GLU A 51 -18.47 32.48 -5.48
C GLU A 51 -18.97 32.90 -4.10
N LYS A 52 -20.29 33.01 -3.96
CA LYS A 52 -21.01 33.55 -2.79
C LYS A 52 -20.70 32.89 -1.43
N ASN A 53 -19.97 31.76 -1.40
CA ASN A 53 -19.62 31.01 -0.20
C ASN A 53 -18.11 31.03 0.12
N LYS A 54 -17.40 32.14 -0.13
CA LYS A 54 -15.94 32.28 0.06
C LYS A 54 -15.07 31.34 -0.80
N ARG A 55 -15.64 30.72 -1.83
CA ARG A 55 -14.88 29.92 -2.79
C ARG A 55 -14.31 30.80 -3.88
N CYS A 56 -13.05 30.56 -4.25
CA CYS A 56 -12.41 31.25 -5.34
C CYS A 56 -12.05 30.27 -6.45
N ILE A 57 -12.57 30.51 -7.67
CA ILE A 57 -12.19 29.77 -8.86
C ILE A 57 -11.04 30.53 -9.54
N ILE A 58 -9.85 29.92 -9.53
CA ILE A 58 -8.66 30.44 -10.19
C ILE A 58 -8.51 29.72 -11.54
N LYS A 59 -8.66 30.46 -12.63
CA LYS A 59 -8.42 29.94 -13.98
C LYS A 59 -6.99 30.20 -14.40
N LEU A 60 -6.23 29.14 -14.63
CA LEU A 60 -4.83 29.19 -15.05
C LEU A 60 -4.66 28.64 -16.47
N LYS A 61 -3.79 29.27 -17.26
CA LYS A 61 -3.34 28.76 -18.56
C LYS A 61 -1.92 28.25 -18.44
N LEU A 62 -1.67 27.01 -18.84
CA LEU A 62 -0.30 26.50 -19.00
C LEU A 62 0.40 27.31 -20.10
N CYS A 63 1.53 27.92 -19.78
CA CYS A 63 2.34 28.63 -20.76
C CYS A 63 3.14 27.61 -21.60
N ASN A 64 3.20 27.82 -22.91
CA ASN A 64 3.99 26.98 -23.81
C ASN A 64 5.36 27.62 -24.07
N ASP A 65 6.38 26.79 -24.28
CA ASP A 65 7.79 27.15 -24.53
C ASP A 65 8.04 28.04 -25.78
N ASN A 66 7.00 28.37 -26.55
CA ASN A 66 7.10 29.10 -27.82
C ASN A 66 6.79 30.61 -27.70
N GLU A 67 6.50 31.13 -26.50
CA GLU A 67 6.31 32.58 -26.28
C GLU A 67 7.67 33.26 -26.02
N PRO A 68 8.10 34.22 -26.86
CA PRO A 68 9.47 34.78 -26.83
C PRO A 68 9.79 35.54 -25.53
N ASP A 69 8.80 36.21 -24.93
CA ASP A 69 8.98 37.00 -23.70
C ASP A 69 9.14 36.09 -22.47
N LEU A 70 8.53 34.89 -22.51
CA LEU A 70 8.62 33.89 -21.44
C LEU A 70 9.88 33.03 -21.55
N LYS A 71 10.49 32.93 -22.74
CA LYS A 71 11.73 32.17 -22.95
C LYS A 71 12.88 32.71 -22.10
N GLN A 72 12.99 34.04 -22.01
CA GLN A 72 14.00 34.70 -21.17
C GLN A 72 13.76 34.43 -19.68
N ILE A 73 12.49 34.41 -19.24
CA ILE A 73 12.11 34.09 -17.86
C ILE A 73 12.38 32.61 -17.55
N PHE A 74 12.07 31.69 -18.48
CA PHE A 74 12.45 30.28 -18.37
C PHE A 74 13.96 30.11 -18.29
N GLU A 75 14.74 30.82 -19.11
CA GLU A 75 16.21 30.76 -19.08
C GLU A 75 16.79 31.36 -17.78
N ASN A 76 16.18 32.42 -17.25
CA ASN A 76 16.60 33.06 -16.00
C ASN A 76 16.24 32.20 -14.79
N ILE A 77 15.03 31.64 -14.69
CA ILE A 77 14.63 30.70 -13.64
C ILE A 77 15.48 29.41 -13.72
N ARG A 78 15.77 28.91 -14.93
CA ARG A 78 16.70 27.77 -15.12
C ARG A 78 18.15 28.09 -14.72
N LYS A 79 18.57 29.36 -14.79
CA LYS A 79 19.90 29.83 -14.35
C LYS A 79 19.95 30.12 -12.84
N GLU A 80 18.87 30.66 -12.27
CA GLU A 80 18.77 31.14 -10.89
C GLU A 80 18.46 30.00 -9.91
N TYR A 81 17.62 29.05 -10.30
CA TYR A 81 17.35 27.81 -9.55
C TYR A 81 18.20 26.61 -10.01
N GLY A 82 19.03 26.83 -11.04
CA GLY A 82 19.95 25.85 -11.60
C GLY A 82 19.30 24.62 -12.24
N TYR A 83 20.11 23.89 -13.01
CA TYR A 83 19.92 22.45 -13.22
C TYR A 83 20.17 21.71 -11.89
N GLY A 84 19.36 21.97 -10.86
CA GLY A 84 19.50 21.28 -9.58
C GLY A 84 19.26 19.79 -9.77
N GLU A 85 20.21 18.95 -9.36
CA GLU A 85 20.11 17.49 -9.41
C GLU A 85 18.88 16.99 -8.61
N THR A 86 18.50 17.72 -7.56
CA THR A 86 17.26 17.59 -6.80
C THR A 86 15.98 17.78 -7.63
N ASN A 87 16.00 18.62 -8.68
CA ASN A 87 14.83 18.88 -9.54
C ASN A 87 14.55 17.71 -10.49
N LEU A 88 15.59 16.97 -10.92
CA LEU A 88 15.41 15.78 -11.75
C LEU A 88 14.81 14.60 -10.97
N LEU A 89 15.19 14.45 -9.70
CA LEU A 89 14.59 13.44 -8.81
C LEU A 89 13.09 13.72 -8.62
N ALA A 90 12.75 14.96 -8.24
CA ALA A 90 11.36 15.37 -8.03
C ALA A 90 10.52 15.20 -9.31
N LEU A 91 11.02 15.66 -10.46
CA LEU A 91 10.35 15.48 -11.74
C LEU A 91 10.15 13.99 -12.10
N GLY A 92 11.17 13.16 -11.89
CA GLY A 92 11.09 11.73 -12.13
C GLY A 92 9.99 11.05 -11.29
N MET A 93 9.88 11.43 -10.02
CA MET A 93 8.87 10.91 -9.10
C MET A 93 7.45 11.36 -9.48
N ILE A 94 7.25 12.64 -9.83
CA ILE A 94 5.97 13.14 -10.32
C ILE A 94 5.54 12.40 -11.60
N LEU A 95 6.48 12.20 -12.53
CA LEU A 95 6.19 11.47 -13.77
C LEU A 95 5.82 10.00 -13.50
N ARG A 96 6.42 9.36 -12.50
CA ARG A 96 6.04 8.02 -12.05
C ARG A 96 4.61 8.02 -11.50
N ASP A 97 4.26 8.98 -10.65
CA ASP A 97 2.92 9.08 -10.05
C ASP A 97 1.85 9.39 -11.13
N MET A 98 2.23 10.04 -12.23
CA MET A 98 1.40 10.21 -13.44
C MET A 98 1.39 8.98 -14.38
N ASN A 99 1.97 7.85 -13.97
CA ASN A 99 2.15 6.62 -14.77
C ASN A 99 2.96 6.82 -16.07
N LYS A 100 3.78 7.87 -16.18
CA LYS A 100 4.66 8.14 -17.31
C LYS A 100 6.04 7.50 -17.12
N PHE A 101 6.06 6.18 -16.91
CA PHE A 101 7.23 5.44 -16.45
C PHE A 101 8.47 5.60 -17.34
N TYR A 102 8.31 5.63 -18.66
CA TYR A 102 9.43 5.82 -19.59
C TYR A 102 10.12 7.18 -19.39
N LEU A 103 9.34 8.26 -19.20
CA LEU A 103 9.90 9.59 -18.97
C LEU A 103 10.50 9.69 -17.58
N ALA A 104 9.85 9.12 -16.56
CA ALA A 104 10.41 9.02 -15.22
C ALA A 104 11.80 8.35 -15.24
N GLU A 105 11.92 7.19 -15.90
CA GLU A 105 13.19 6.46 -16.02
C GLU A 105 14.24 7.28 -16.74
N LYS A 106 13.87 7.94 -17.84
CA LYS A 106 14.77 8.80 -18.61
C LYS A 106 15.40 9.89 -17.74
N TYR A 107 14.62 10.58 -16.90
CA TYR A 107 15.12 11.66 -16.05
C TYR A 107 15.91 11.14 -14.85
N LEU A 108 15.46 10.07 -14.19
CA LEU A 108 16.19 9.48 -13.06
C LEU A 108 17.54 8.88 -13.49
N ILE A 109 17.60 8.21 -14.64
CA ILE A 109 18.87 7.70 -15.20
C ILE A 109 19.78 8.83 -15.68
N ARG A 110 19.23 9.93 -16.19
CA ARG A 110 20.02 11.13 -16.54
C ARG A 110 20.69 11.70 -15.30
N MET A 111 19.94 11.86 -14.20
CA MET A 111 20.48 12.29 -12.91
C MET A 111 21.58 11.33 -12.43
N LEU A 112 21.33 10.02 -12.45
CA LEU A 112 22.32 9.02 -12.03
C LEU A 112 23.66 9.14 -12.78
N LYS A 113 23.63 9.49 -14.07
CA LYS A 113 24.85 9.66 -14.89
C LYS A 113 25.64 10.93 -14.53
N GLN A 114 25.00 11.92 -13.91
CA GLN A 114 25.61 13.18 -13.53
C GLN A 114 26.23 13.10 -12.13
N LEU A 115 25.68 12.24 -11.27
CA LEU A 115 26.13 12.09 -9.89
C LEU A 115 27.44 11.29 -9.79
N PRO A 116 28.43 11.75 -8.99
CA PRO A 116 29.58 10.95 -8.64
C PRO A 116 29.20 9.71 -7.83
N HIS A 117 30.08 8.70 -7.81
CA HIS A 117 29.77 7.39 -7.20
C HIS A 117 29.44 7.41 -5.70
N ASN A 118 29.75 8.48 -4.98
CA ASN A 118 29.49 8.66 -3.55
C ASN A 118 28.59 9.87 -3.27
N ASP A 119 27.82 10.33 -4.26
CA ASP A 119 26.95 11.47 -4.05
C ASP A 119 25.85 11.18 -3.01
N PRO A 120 25.62 12.08 -2.03
CA PRO A 120 24.55 11.92 -1.05
C PRO A 120 23.15 11.76 -1.67
N LEU A 121 22.90 12.27 -2.88
CA LEU A 121 21.62 12.13 -3.58
C LEU A 121 21.36 10.70 -4.07
N LEU A 122 22.38 9.85 -4.17
CA LEU A 122 22.19 8.43 -4.52
C LEU A 122 21.36 7.68 -3.47
N ASP A 123 21.39 8.15 -2.22
CA ASP A 123 20.60 7.69 -1.08
C ASP A 123 19.09 7.71 -1.35
N ALA A 124 18.63 8.74 -2.04
CA ALA A 124 17.23 8.91 -2.44
C ALA A 124 16.97 8.39 -3.86
N LEU A 125 17.93 8.53 -4.77
CA LEU A 125 17.76 8.15 -6.17
C LEU A 125 17.64 6.64 -6.40
N TYR A 126 18.44 5.82 -5.69
CA TYR A 126 18.37 4.36 -5.85
C TYR A 126 17.02 3.77 -5.43
N PRO A 127 16.44 4.09 -4.26
CA PRO A 127 15.08 3.69 -3.93
C PRO A 127 14.05 4.16 -4.96
N SER A 128 14.15 5.39 -5.46
CA SER A 128 13.23 5.91 -6.49
C SER A 128 13.28 5.10 -7.79
N LEU A 129 14.49 4.73 -8.24
CA LEU A 129 14.67 3.81 -9.37
C LEU A 129 14.15 2.40 -9.07
N GLY A 130 14.29 1.93 -7.82
CA GLY A 130 13.73 0.67 -7.35
C GLY A 130 12.21 0.65 -7.38
N LEU A 131 11.55 1.70 -6.90
CA LEU A 131 10.10 1.88 -6.94
C LEU A 131 9.61 1.95 -8.39
N LEU A 132 10.26 2.75 -9.23
CA LEU A 132 9.90 2.82 -10.66
C LEU A 132 10.03 1.47 -11.36
N ALA A 133 11.08 0.69 -11.06
CA ALA A 133 11.23 -0.65 -11.60
C ALA A 133 10.11 -1.58 -11.12
N LYS A 134 9.68 -1.47 -9.86
CA LYS A 134 8.55 -2.20 -9.30
C LYS A 134 7.24 -1.85 -10.03
N ASP A 135 6.99 -0.57 -10.29
CA ASP A 135 5.78 -0.12 -11.01
C ASP A 135 5.74 -0.60 -12.47
N LYS A 136 6.90 -0.94 -13.04
CA LYS A 136 7.05 -1.56 -14.36
C LYS A 136 7.10 -3.09 -14.32
N ASP A 137 6.86 -3.71 -13.16
CA ASP A 137 6.99 -5.15 -12.91
C ASP A 137 8.41 -5.73 -13.21
N ASP A 138 9.44 -4.88 -13.27
CA ASP A 138 10.84 -5.29 -13.43
C ASP A 138 11.47 -5.54 -12.06
N TYR A 139 11.10 -6.68 -11.46
CA TYR A 139 11.52 -7.05 -10.10
C TYR A 139 13.03 -7.31 -9.98
N ASP A 140 13.71 -7.67 -11.08
CA ASP A 140 15.17 -7.84 -11.06
C ASP A 140 15.90 -6.50 -10.99
N LYS A 141 15.47 -5.48 -11.75
CA LYS A 141 15.99 -4.12 -11.57
C LYS A 141 15.60 -3.53 -10.23
N CYS A 142 14.39 -3.80 -9.75
CA CYS A 142 13.94 -3.37 -8.43
C CYS A 142 14.91 -3.85 -7.33
N LEU A 143 15.21 -5.16 -7.32
CA LEU A 143 16.17 -5.77 -6.40
C LEU A 143 17.58 -5.20 -6.57
N TYR A 144 18.01 -4.97 -7.81
CA TYR A 144 19.31 -4.36 -8.10
C TYR A 144 19.45 -2.97 -7.46
N TRP A 145 18.45 -2.11 -7.63
CA TRP A 145 18.46 -0.75 -7.07
C TRP A 145 18.37 -0.74 -5.55
N TYR A 146 17.49 -1.54 -4.94
CA TYR A 146 17.42 -1.62 -3.47
C TYR A 146 18.71 -2.18 -2.84
N ARG A 147 19.41 -3.11 -3.51
CA ARG A 147 20.73 -3.58 -3.07
C ARG A 147 21.80 -2.49 -3.15
N LYS A 148 21.72 -1.62 -4.16
CA LYS A 148 22.60 -0.45 -4.29
C LYS A 148 22.30 0.58 -3.19
N ALA A 149 21.02 0.88 -2.94
CA ALA A 149 20.59 1.75 -1.85
C ALA A 149 21.10 1.25 -0.49
N LEU A 150 20.89 -0.03 -0.20
CA LEU A 150 21.35 -0.65 1.04
C LEU A 150 22.86 -0.50 1.27
N LYS A 151 23.68 -0.67 0.23
CA LYS A 151 25.14 -0.47 0.34
C LYS A 151 25.49 0.97 0.70
N ILE A 152 24.77 1.95 0.17
CA ILE A 152 24.96 3.36 0.52
C ILE A 152 24.53 3.61 1.96
N TYR A 153 23.33 3.18 2.36
CA TYR A 153 22.83 3.34 3.73
C TYR A 153 23.81 2.82 4.78
N MET A 154 24.40 1.64 4.54
CA MET A 154 25.37 1.05 5.46
C MET A 154 26.69 1.83 5.57
N ILE A 155 27.00 2.69 4.60
CA ILE A 155 28.21 3.54 4.61
C ILE A 155 27.90 4.93 5.14
N THR A 156 26.83 5.56 4.65
CA THR A 156 26.51 6.97 4.90
C THR A 156 25.74 7.18 6.19
N ARG A 157 24.91 6.19 6.58
CA ARG A 157 24.02 6.26 7.75
C ARG A 157 23.94 4.90 8.45
N PRO A 158 25.06 4.36 8.96
CA PRO A 158 25.07 3.04 9.59
C PRO A 158 24.17 2.94 10.82
N SER A 159 23.84 4.07 11.46
CA SER A 159 22.91 4.14 12.59
C SER A 159 21.43 4.27 12.19
N ASP A 160 21.12 4.41 10.90
CA ASP A 160 19.75 4.48 10.39
C ASP A 160 19.18 3.07 10.19
N TYR A 161 19.01 2.38 11.32
CA TYR A 161 18.50 1.01 11.36
C TYR A 161 17.06 0.91 10.81
N LEU A 162 16.29 2.00 10.90
CA LEU A 162 14.92 2.08 10.37
C LEU A 162 14.91 1.96 8.84
N THR A 163 15.65 2.84 8.14
CA THR A 163 15.72 2.82 6.67
C THR A 163 16.35 1.52 6.15
N ILE A 164 17.41 1.05 6.82
CA ILE A 164 18.10 -0.20 6.45
C ILE A 164 17.14 -1.40 6.60
N GLY A 165 16.41 -1.49 7.72
CA GLY A 165 15.48 -2.59 7.95
C GLY A 165 14.25 -2.55 7.05
N ASP A 166 13.67 -1.37 6.78
CA ASP A 166 12.57 -1.24 5.81
C ASP A 166 13.02 -1.63 4.39
N THR A 167 14.26 -1.30 4.01
CA THR A 167 14.85 -1.72 2.73
C THR A 167 15.01 -3.24 2.66
N TYR A 168 15.51 -3.87 3.72
CA TYR A 168 15.59 -5.33 3.80
C TYR A 168 14.20 -5.98 3.71
N ASN A 169 13.21 -5.42 4.41
CA ASN A 169 11.83 -5.89 4.33
C ASN A 169 11.25 -5.75 2.92
N THR A 170 11.49 -4.63 2.26
CA THR A 170 11.04 -4.41 0.87
C THR A 170 11.64 -5.45 -0.07
N ILE A 171 12.94 -5.74 0.05
CA ILE A 171 13.58 -6.81 -0.72
C ILE A 171 12.95 -8.17 -0.41
N GLY A 172 12.71 -8.47 0.87
CA GLY A 172 12.04 -9.70 1.30
C GLY A 172 10.64 -9.86 0.70
N MET A 173 9.85 -8.79 0.70
CA MET A 173 8.51 -8.76 0.09
C MET A 173 8.55 -9.03 -1.42
N ILE A 174 9.54 -8.50 -2.14
CA ILE A 174 9.69 -8.77 -3.58
C ILE A 174 10.00 -10.26 -3.82
N TYR A 175 10.88 -10.85 -3.01
CA TYR A 175 11.15 -12.29 -3.10
C TYR A 175 9.93 -13.14 -2.77
N HIS A 176 9.13 -12.74 -1.79
CA HIS A 176 7.91 -13.41 -1.38
C HIS A 176 6.81 -13.31 -2.46
N ALA A 177 6.34 -12.11 -2.75
CA ALA A 177 5.14 -11.90 -3.55
C ALA A 177 5.36 -11.99 -5.06
N ASN A 178 6.56 -11.66 -5.56
CA ASN A 178 6.80 -11.52 -7.01
C ASN A 178 7.69 -12.60 -7.60
N LYS A 179 8.59 -13.19 -6.81
CA LYS A 179 9.47 -14.28 -7.27
C LYS A 179 9.15 -15.64 -6.66
N CYS A 180 8.25 -15.71 -5.68
CA CYS A 180 7.91 -16.93 -4.93
C CYS A 180 9.15 -17.67 -4.35
N GLN A 181 10.19 -16.92 -3.98
CA GLN A 181 11.43 -17.47 -3.39
C GLN A 181 11.40 -17.28 -1.87
N TYR A 182 10.64 -18.13 -1.21
CA TYR A 182 10.34 -18.03 0.23
C TYR A 182 11.59 -18.02 1.13
N ASP A 183 12.58 -18.86 0.84
CA ASP A 183 13.80 -18.93 1.68
C ASP A 183 14.60 -17.63 1.62
N LYS A 184 14.66 -16.99 0.44
CA LYS A 184 15.30 -15.67 0.31
C LYS A 184 14.49 -14.59 1.01
N ALA A 185 13.16 -14.64 0.91
CA ALA A 185 12.30 -13.70 1.63
C ALA A 185 12.56 -13.76 3.14
N LEU A 186 12.58 -14.97 3.71
CA LEU A 186 12.87 -15.20 5.13
C LEU A 186 14.27 -14.75 5.54
N ASP A 187 15.30 -14.98 4.71
CA ASP A 187 16.66 -14.46 4.94
C ASP A 187 16.66 -12.93 5.03
N TYR A 188 16.00 -12.25 4.11
CA TYR A 188 15.92 -10.79 4.11
C TYR A 188 15.11 -10.21 5.27
N PHE A 189 13.96 -10.81 5.64
CA PHE A 189 13.24 -10.41 6.85
C PHE A 189 14.06 -10.65 8.13
N SER A 190 14.82 -11.74 8.17
CA SER A 190 15.72 -12.04 9.30
C SER A 190 16.86 -11.03 9.42
N LYS A 191 17.41 -10.56 8.29
CA LYS A 191 18.38 -9.45 8.25
C LYS A 191 17.78 -8.14 8.78
N ALA A 192 16.54 -7.81 8.42
CA ALA A 192 15.85 -6.65 8.97
C ALA A 192 15.73 -6.74 10.50
N ILE A 193 15.33 -7.90 11.03
CA ILE A 193 15.26 -8.13 12.48
C ILE A 193 16.63 -8.02 13.15
N LEU A 194 17.68 -8.55 12.53
CA LEU A 194 19.04 -8.51 13.08
C LEU A 194 19.54 -7.07 13.23
N ILE A 195 19.27 -6.22 12.23
CA ILE A 195 19.60 -4.79 12.29
C ILE A 195 18.93 -4.13 13.49
N PHE A 196 17.62 -4.35 13.70
CA PHE A 196 16.91 -3.76 14.85
C PHE A 196 17.47 -4.24 16.20
N LYS A 197 17.84 -5.51 16.30
CA LYS A 197 18.47 -6.07 17.51
C LYS A 197 19.84 -5.47 17.81
N GLN A 198 20.61 -5.08 16.80
CA GLN A 198 21.91 -4.44 17.01
C GLN A 198 21.80 -3.07 17.69
N PHE A 199 20.63 -2.45 17.63
CA PHE A 199 20.33 -1.14 18.22
C PHE A 199 19.38 -1.25 19.43
N ASP A 200 19.24 -2.45 20.02
CA ASP A 200 18.35 -2.72 21.16
C ASP A 200 16.89 -2.24 20.92
N ALA A 201 16.43 -2.34 19.67
CA ALA A 201 15.14 -1.84 19.20
C ALA A 201 14.10 -2.96 19.04
N GLU A 202 14.12 -4.00 19.89
CA GLU A 202 13.25 -5.19 19.75
C GLU A 202 11.75 -4.91 19.82
N MET A 203 11.39 -3.74 20.35
CA MET A 203 10.00 -3.32 20.56
C MET A 203 9.57 -2.21 19.61
N ASP A 204 10.40 -1.88 18.62
CA ASP A 204 10.06 -0.89 17.61
C ASP A 204 8.83 -1.34 16.79
N PRO A 205 7.85 -0.44 16.52
CA PRO A 205 6.66 -0.77 15.76
C PRO A 205 6.93 -1.43 14.39
N MET A 206 8.04 -1.09 13.72
CA MET A 206 8.39 -1.62 12.41
C MET A 206 8.68 -3.13 12.45
N MET A 207 9.19 -3.65 13.57
CA MET A 207 9.44 -5.08 13.73
C MET A 207 8.17 -5.93 13.61
N ALA A 208 7.01 -5.38 13.95
CA ALA A 208 5.74 -6.07 13.77
C ALA A 208 5.48 -6.40 12.29
N ARG A 209 5.85 -5.51 11.36
CA ARG A 209 5.72 -5.74 9.90
C ARG A 209 6.60 -6.88 9.43
N PHE A 210 7.81 -7.01 9.98
CA PHE A 210 8.73 -8.09 9.62
C PHE A 210 8.20 -9.44 10.08
N TYR A 211 7.71 -9.51 11.33
CA TYR A 211 7.10 -10.74 11.86
C TYR A 211 5.79 -11.11 11.16
N ASP A 212 4.97 -10.14 10.77
CA ASP A 212 3.78 -10.40 9.93
C ASP A 212 4.19 -10.99 8.58
N SER A 213 5.24 -10.44 7.94
CA SER A 213 5.72 -10.91 6.65
C SER A 213 6.32 -12.31 6.72
N ILE A 214 7.10 -12.59 7.78
CA ILE A 214 7.60 -13.95 8.07
C ILE A 214 6.43 -14.92 8.31
N GLY A 215 5.43 -14.51 9.08
CA GLY A 215 4.24 -15.32 9.33
C GLY A 215 3.49 -15.67 8.05
N ALA A 216 3.32 -14.70 7.14
CA ALA A 216 2.68 -14.92 5.85
C ALA A 216 3.46 -15.92 4.97
N VAL A 217 4.79 -15.78 4.88
CA VAL A 217 5.62 -16.75 4.14
C VAL A 217 5.53 -18.15 4.75
N GLN A 218 5.58 -18.26 6.08
CA GLN A 218 5.46 -19.55 6.77
C GLN A 218 4.09 -20.19 6.57
N GLU A 219 3.01 -19.40 6.51
CA GLU A 219 1.66 -19.88 6.20
C GLU A 219 1.58 -20.43 4.77
N GLU A 220 2.17 -19.77 3.78
CA GLU A 220 2.25 -20.26 2.40
C GLU A 220 3.08 -21.56 2.29
N GLN A 221 4.15 -21.67 3.08
CA GLN A 221 4.92 -22.91 3.23
C GLN A 221 4.20 -23.99 4.06
N ARG A 222 2.97 -23.73 4.54
CA ARG A 222 2.18 -24.61 5.41
C ARG A 222 2.81 -24.89 6.79
N ASN A 223 3.77 -24.08 7.19
CA ASN A 223 4.41 -24.11 8.50
C ASN A 223 3.57 -23.35 9.55
N TYR A 224 2.31 -23.75 9.72
CA TYR A 224 1.29 -22.99 10.46
C TYR A 224 1.66 -22.74 11.94
N SER A 225 2.35 -23.68 12.59
CA SER A 225 2.83 -23.50 13.97
C SER A 225 3.86 -22.37 14.08
N GLN A 226 4.78 -22.28 13.11
CA GLN A 226 5.77 -21.19 13.09
C GLN A 226 5.11 -19.87 12.71
N ALA A 227 4.19 -19.89 11.74
CA ALA A 227 3.41 -18.71 11.36
C ALA A 227 2.67 -18.11 12.56
N LEU A 228 2.02 -18.96 13.37
CA LEU A 228 1.35 -18.55 14.60
C LEU A 228 2.30 -17.85 15.58
N ILE A 229 3.50 -18.41 15.80
CA ILE A 229 4.52 -17.78 16.67
C ILE A 229 4.92 -16.40 16.12
N SER A 230 5.14 -16.28 14.82
CA SER A 230 5.51 -15.03 14.16
C SER A 230 4.39 -13.98 14.30
N TYR A 231 3.14 -14.34 14.02
CA TYR A 231 1.99 -13.46 14.20
C TYR A 231 1.79 -13.05 15.67
N GLN A 232 2.04 -13.93 16.64
CA GLN A 232 2.00 -13.58 18.06
C GLN A 232 3.09 -12.58 18.46
N LYS A 233 4.31 -12.71 17.92
CA LYS A 233 5.38 -11.72 18.13
C LYS A 233 4.99 -10.35 17.59
N SER A 234 4.47 -10.30 16.36
CA SER A 234 3.93 -9.07 15.78
C SER A 234 2.83 -8.45 16.64
N PHE A 235 1.86 -9.27 17.07
CA PHE A 235 0.76 -8.82 17.94
C PHE A 235 1.25 -8.23 19.26
N ASN A 236 2.25 -8.84 19.90
CA ASN A 236 2.80 -8.35 21.16
C ASN A 236 3.49 -6.98 21.00
N ILE A 237 4.20 -6.76 19.90
CA ILE A 237 4.82 -5.46 19.58
C ILE A 237 3.74 -4.41 19.34
N LYS A 238 2.72 -4.72 18.52
CA LYS A 238 1.57 -3.83 18.29
C LYS A 238 0.85 -3.50 19.59
N LYS A 239 0.64 -4.49 20.47
CA LYS A 239 -0.02 -4.31 21.77
C LYS A 239 0.71 -3.32 22.68
N LYS A 240 2.05 -3.28 22.61
CA LYS A 240 2.86 -2.35 23.39
C LYS A 240 2.81 -0.92 22.84
N ASN A 241 2.68 -0.78 21.52
CA ASN A 241 2.87 0.50 20.82
C ASN A 241 1.56 1.18 20.36
N LEU A 242 0.44 0.46 20.34
CA LEU A 242 -0.84 0.98 19.81
C LEU A 242 -1.90 1.07 20.91
N PRO A 243 -2.82 2.05 20.81
CA PRO A 243 -3.93 2.15 21.75
C PRO A 243 -4.84 0.93 21.65
N ASN A 244 -5.53 0.61 22.76
CA ASN A 244 -6.51 -0.47 22.78
C ASN A 244 -7.55 -0.30 21.65
N ASN A 245 -7.94 -1.41 21.03
CA ASN A 245 -8.87 -1.45 19.89
C ASN A 245 -8.40 -0.73 18.61
N HIS A 246 -7.11 -0.44 18.46
CA HIS A 246 -6.56 0.02 17.18
C HIS A 246 -6.90 -0.96 16.04
N ILE A 247 -7.17 -0.42 14.85
CA ILE A 247 -7.65 -1.20 13.70
C ILE A 247 -6.68 -2.32 13.29
N ASP A 248 -5.38 -2.15 13.51
CA ASP A 248 -4.34 -3.16 13.24
C ASP A 248 -4.49 -4.43 14.08
N PHE A 249 -5.17 -4.37 15.23
CA PHE A 249 -5.50 -5.58 15.97
C PHE A 249 -6.48 -6.45 15.20
N SER A 250 -7.34 -5.90 14.35
CA SER A 250 -8.23 -6.70 13.50
C SER A 250 -7.44 -7.57 12.52
N VAL A 251 -6.39 -7.03 11.90
CA VAL A 251 -5.50 -7.78 11.00
C VAL A 251 -4.75 -8.85 11.78
N SER A 252 -4.20 -8.50 12.95
CA SER A 252 -3.44 -9.42 13.79
C SER A 252 -4.29 -10.60 14.28
N TYR A 253 -5.51 -10.34 14.75
CA TYR A 253 -6.45 -11.38 15.14
C TYR A 253 -6.85 -12.26 13.97
N LYS A 254 -7.05 -11.70 12.77
CA LYS A 254 -7.39 -12.47 11.56
C LYS A 254 -6.26 -13.42 11.15
N ASN A 255 -5.00 -12.99 11.24
CA ASN A 255 -3.84 -13.83 10.92
C ASN A 255 -3.66 -14.95 11.95
N ILE A 256 -3.78 -14.62 13.25
CA ILE A 256 -3.75 -15.62 14.33
C ILE A 256 -4.90 -16.63 14.17
N ALA A 257 -6.10 -16.16 13.82
CA ALA A 257 -7.25 -17.00 13.58
C ALA A 257 -7.03 -17.96 12.40
N ALA A 258 -6.48 -17.47 11.28
CA ALA A 258 -6.18 -18.29 10.12
C ALA A 258 -5.20 -19.42 10.47
N ALA A 259 -4.10 -19.10 11.14
CA ALA A 259 -3.12 -20.09 11.58
C ALA A 259 -3.75 -21.14 12.52
N ASN A 260 -4.59 -20.73 13.47
CA ASN A 260 -5.33 -21.66 14.33
C ASN A 260 -6.30 -22.54 13.54
N GLY A 261 -6.97 -21.99 12.52
CA GLY A 261 -7.87 -22.74 11.64
C GLY A 261 -7.14 -23.85 10.90
N TYR A 262 -5.95 -23.56 10.34
CA TYR A 262 -5.13 -24.57 9.67
C TYR A 262 -4.56 -25.63 10.63
N LEU A 263 -4.32 -25.27 11.89
CA LEU A 263 -3.91 -26.21 12.94
C LEU A 263 -5.07 -27.05 13.49
N GLY A 264 -6.31 -26.85 13.02
CA GLY A 264 -7.50 -27.56 13.50
C GLY A 264 -8.11 -27.00 14.79
N SER A 265 -7.54 -25.94 15.35
CA SER A 265 -8.05 -25.21 16.52
C SER A 265 -9.22 -24.29 16.14
N TYR A 266 -10.28 -24.88 15.58
CA TYR A 266 -11.36 -24.13 14.92
C TYR A 266 -12.16 -23.21 15.84
N ASP A 267 -12.38 -23.58 17.10
CA ASP A 267 -13.12 -22.73 18.05
C ASP A 267 -12.31 -21.49 18.42
N THR A 268 -11.01 -21.65 18.66
CA THR A 268 -10.05 -20.56 18.86
C THR A 268 -9.99 -19.64 17.64
N ALA A 269 -9.94 -20.21 16.43
CA ALA A 269 -9.98 -19.44 15.19
C ALA A 269 -11.25 -18.58 15.10
N LEU A 270 -12.43 -19.16 15.37
CA LEU A 270 -13.70 -18.41 15.35
C LEU A 270 -13.75 -17.31 16.42
N GLU A 271 -13.18 -17.54 17.60
CA GLU A 271 -13.08 -16.51 18.64
C GLU A 271 -12.24 -15.33 18.18
N PHE A 272 -11.07 -15.58 17.60
CA PHE A 272 -10.21 -14.52 17.09
C PHE A 272 -10.81 -13.80 15.87
N TYR A 273 -11.48 -14.50 14.95
CA TYR A 273 -12.21 -13.82 13.87
C TYR A 273 -13.34 -12.94 14.40
N LYS A 274 -14.05 -13.34 15.46
CA LYS A 274 -15.04 -12.46 16.11
C LYS A 274 -14.41 -11.20 16.68
N LYS A 275 -13.27 -11.31 17.38
CA LYS A 275 -12.52 -10.13 17.88
C LYS A 275 -12.10 -9.20 16.74
N ALA A 276 -11.65 -9.77 15.61
CA ALA A 276 -11.32 -8.98 14.42
C ALA A 276 -12.55 -8.26 13.86
N LEU A 277 -13.68 -8.98 13.74
CA LEU A 277 -14.93 -8.46 13.22
C LEU A 277 -15.50 -7.34 14.11
N ASP A 278 -15.44 -7.49 15.42
CA ASP A 278 -15.93 -6.49 16.38
C ASP A 278 -15.18 -5.15 16.27
N ILE A 279 -13.88 -5.20 15.98
CA ILE A 279 -13.08 -4.00 15.70
C ILE A 279 -13.48 -3.42 14.35
N GLN A 280 -13.55 -4.24 13.30
CA GLN A 280 -13.89 -3.79 11.94
C GLN A 280 -15.26 -3.13 11.85
N ILE A 281 -16.29 -3.69 12.50
CA ILE A 281 -17.64 -3.13 12.51
C ILE A 281 -17.69 -1.76 13.22
N LYS A 282 -16.83 -1.53 14.21
CA LYS A 282 -16.72 -0.23 14.89
C LYS A 282 -15.91 0.79 14.09
N SER A 283 -14.96 0.33 13.28
CA SER A 283 -14.03 1.20 12.55
C SER A 283 -14.45 1.49 11.10
N PHE A 284 -15.27 0.64 10.48
CA PHE A 284 -15.64 0.75 9.08
C PHE A 284 -17.16 0.77 8.86
N PRO A 285 -17.63 1.32 7.74
CA PRO A 285 -19.00 1.09 7.28
C PRO A 285 -19.28 -0.41 7.12
N LEU A 286 -20.53 -0.84 7.35
CA LEU A 286 -20.92 -2.26 7.31
C LEU A 286 -20.67 -2.93 5.94
N GLN A 287 -20.60 -2.15 4.87
CA GLN A 287 -20.33 -2.61 3.51
C GLN A 287 -18.82 -2.69 3.20
N HIS A 288 -17.93 -2.48 4.17
CA HIS A 288 -16.50 -2.48 3.92
C HIS A 288 -15.97 -3.88 3.55
N PRO A 289 -15.16 -4.04 2.49
CA PRO A 289 -14.66 -5.35 2.03
C PRO A 289 -13.91 -6.15 3.10
N ALA A 290 -13.26 -5.50 4.06
CA ALA A 290 -12.58 -6.18 5.17
C ALA A 290 -13.55 -7.01 6.04
N ILE A 291 -14.79 -6.53 6.24
CA ILE A 291 -15.84 -7.25 6.98
C ILE A 291 -16.24 -8.51 6.21
N ALA A 292 -16.42 -8.39 4.89
CA ALA A 292 -16.75 -9.50 4.02
C ALA A 292 -15.66 -10.60 4.05
N LEU A 293 -14.39 -10.21 3.98
CA LEU A 293 -13.26 -11.14 4.09
C LEU A 293 -13.25 -11.89 5.42
N THR A 294 -13.54 -11.20 6.53
CA THR A 294 -13.64 -11.85 7.85
C THR A 294 -14.80 -12.85 7.88
N TYR A 295 -15.96 -12.52 7.33
CA TYR A 295 -17.07 -13.47 7.20
C TYR A 295 -16.72 -14.68 6.34
N ALA A 296 -16.06 -14.48 5.19
CA ALA A 296 -15.62 -15.56 4.31
C ALA A 296 -14.65 -16.51 5.02
N ASN A 297 -13.72 -15.98 5.82
CA ASN A 297 -12.78 -16.79 6.60
C ASN A 297 -13.48 -17.57 7.73
N MET A 298 -14.44 -16.95 8.43
CA MET A 298 -15.27 -17.66 9.41
C MET A 298 -16.06 -18.80 8.75
N ALA A 299 -16.62 -18.57 7.56
CA ALA A 299 -17.33 -19.58 6.80
C ALA A 299 -16.43 -20.77 6.45
N ALA A 300 -15.19 -20.51 5.99
CA ALA A 300 -14.21 -21.56 5.73
C ALA A 300 -13.89 -22.40 6.97
N VAL A 301 -13.76 -21.77 8.15
CA VAL A 301 -13.59 -22.49 9.43
C VAL A 301 -14.83 -23.34 9.76
N TYR A 302 -16.04 -22.81 9.59
CA TYR A 302 -17.27 -23.59 9.79
C TYR A 302 -17.36 -24.78 8.82
N ALA A 303 -16.93 -24.61 7.57
CA ALA A 303 -16.89 -25.68 6.57
C ALA A 303 -15.90 -26.77 7.00
N ALA A 304 -14.72 -26.40 7.48
CA ALA A 304 -13.73 -27.32 8.04
C ALA A 304 -14.25 -28.07 9.28
N LYS A 305 -15.06 -27.41 10.13
CA LYS A 305 -15.80 -28.06 11.24
C LYS A 305 -16.97 -28.96 10.78
N ASN A 306 -17.17 -29.17 9.48
CA ASN A 306 -18.33 -29.86 8.91
C ASN A 306 -19.69 -29.24 9.25
N ARG A 307 -19.72 -27.94 9.55
CA ARG A 307 -20.95 -27.18 9.82
C ARG A 307 -21.40 -26.41 8.58
N SER A 308 -21.75 -27.17 7.53
CA SER A 308 -22.07 -26.64 6.19
C SER A 308 -23.15 -25.55 6.20
N GLN A 309 -24.17 -25.67 7.06
CA GLN A 309 -25.23 -24.66 7.16
C GLN A 309 -24.69 -23.32 7.67
N GLN A 310 -23.82 -23.35 8.69
CA GLN A 310 -23.21 -22.12 9.23
C GLN A 310 -22.24 -21.52 8.21
N ALA A 311 -21.43 -22.36 7.54
CA ALA A 311 -20.55 -21.92 6.47
C ALA A 311 -21.33 -21.17 5.37
N LEU A 312 -22.43 -21.78 4.89
CA LEU A 312 -23.30 -21.17 3.88
C LEU A 312 -23.86 -19.82 4.34
N THR A 313 -24.36 -19.72 5.57
CA THR A 313 -24.84 -18.44 6.14
C THR A 313 -23.77 -17.35 6.10
N TYR A 314 -22.53 -17.67 6.48
CA TYR A 314 -21.45 -16.68 6.54
C TYR A 314 -20.89 -16.34 5.15
N TRP A 315 -20.85 -17.28 4.21
CA TRP A 315 -20.49 -16.98 2.82
C TRP A 315 -21.53 -16.08 2.15
N HIS A 316 -22.82 -16.28 2.41
CA HIS A 316 -23.84 -15.34 1.92
C HIS A 316 -23.63 -13.93 2.46
N LYS A 317 -23.38 -13.76 3.77
CA LYS A 317 -23.05 -12.45 4.35
C LYS A 317 -21.84 -11.78 3.69
N ALA A 318 -20.80 -12.56 3.39
CA ALA A 318 -19.63 -12.05 2.69
C ALA A 318 -19.98 -11.63 1.25
N ASN A 319 -20.71 -12.47 0.52
CA ASN A 319 -21.11 -12.22 -0.85
C ASN A 319 -22.03 -11.00 -1.00
N ASP A 320 -22.96 -10.80 -0.07
CA ASP A 320 -23.87 -9.65 -0.06
C ASP A 320 -23.09 -8.34 0.03
N ILE A 321 -22.05 -8.29 0.86
CA ILE A 321 -21.18 -7.11 0.97
C ILE A 321 -20.35 -6.92 -0.30
N LEU A 322 -19.71 -7.98 -0.80
CA LEU A 322 -18.83 -7.88 -1.97
C LEU A 322 -19.58 -7.51 -3.25
N ARG A 323 -20.81 -8.01 -3.46
CA ARG A 323 -21.63 -7.64 -4.63
C ARG A 323 -22.04 -6.16 -4.63
N ASN A 324 -22.06 -5.51 -3.46
CA ASN A 324 -22.33 -4.08 -3.35
C ASN A 324 -21.07 -3.21 -3.49
N THR A 325 -19.87 -3.80 -3.39
CA THR A 325 -18.60 -3.05 -3.39
C THR A 325 -17.70 -3.33 -4.59
N LEU A 326 -17.79 -4.53 -5.18
CA LEU A 326 -16.92 -4.99 -6.24
C LEU A 326 -17.75 -5.39 -7.47
N LEU A 327 -17.10 -5.35 -8.64
CA LEU A 327 -17.70 -5.84 -9.86
C LEU A 327 -17.93 -7.36 -9.76
N PRO A 328 -19.00 -7.91 -10.36
CA PRO A 328 -19.27 -9.36 -10.34
C PRO A 328 -18.15 -10.23 -10.94
N GLN A 329 -17.27 -9.63 -11.74
CA GLN A 329 -16.15 -10.31 -12.38
C GLN A 329 -14.91 -10.41 -11.47
N ASP A 330 -14.94 -9.75 -10.31
CA ASP A 330 -13.85 -9.78 -9.35
C ASP A 330 -13.55 -11.23 -8.91
N PRO A 331 -12.28 -11.66 -8.95
CA PRO A 331 -11.90 -13.03 -8.57
C PRO A 331 -12.38 -13.44 -7.17
N LEU A 332 -12.45 -12.49 -6.23
CA LEU A 332 -12.91 -12.75 -4.87
C LEU A 332 -14.41 -13.05 -4.82
N VAL A 333 -15.23 -12.31 -5.57
CA VAL A 333 -16.68 -12.55 -5.68
C VAL A 333 -16.92 -13.96 -6.25
N ARG A 334 -16.26 -14.29 -7.36
CA ARG A 334 -16.36 -15.62 -8.00
C ARG A 334 -15.98 -16.74 -7.04
N LYS A 335 -14.87 -16.58 -6.32
CA LYS A 335 -14.42 -17.57 -5.33
C LYS A 335 -15.48 -17.83 -4.26
N ILE A 336 -16.11 -16.78 -3.71
CA ILE A 336 -17.15 -16.96 -2.70
C ILE A 336 -18.41 -17.61 -3.29
N GLU A 337 -18.81 -17.25 -4.50
CA GLU A 337 -19.96 -17.87 -5.16
C GLU A 337 -19.75 -19.37 -5.43
N ASP A 338 -18.53 -19.78 -5.79
CA ASP A 338 -18.19 -21.19 -5.95
C ASP A 338 -18.24 -21.94 -4.60
N GLU A 339 -17.74 -21.33 -3.51
CA GLU A 339 -17.85 -21.91 -2.16
C GLU A 339 -19.32 -22.06 -1.71
N ILE A 340 -20.17 -21.08 -2.00
CA ILE A 340 -21.63 -21.15 -1.75
C ILE A 340 -22.25 -22.32 -2.51
N ARG A 341 -21.87 -22.51 -3.78
CA ARG A 341 -22.37 -23.61 -4.62
C ARG A 341 -21.94 -24.98 -4.06
N LEU A 342 -20.68 -25.10 -3.67
CA LEU A 342 -20.13 -26.31 -3.06
C LEU A 342 -20.83 -26.63 -1.74
N ALA A 343 -21.01 -25.66 -0.84
CA ALA A 343 -21.73 -25.87 0.42
C ALA A 343 -23.17 -26.32 0.20
N SER A 344 -23.88 -25.66 -0.71
CA SER A 344 -25.28 -25.95 -1.04
C SER A 344 -25.43 -27.39 -1.55
N SER A 345 -24.56 -27.81 -2.48
CA SER A 345 -24.56 -29.19 -2.98
C SER A 345 -24.31 -30.23 -1.89
N LYS A 346 -23.40 -29.93 -0.94
CA LYS A 346 -23.08 -30.81 0.19
C LYS A 346 -24.27 -30.96 1.14
N ILE A 347 -25.05 -29.89 1.35
CA ILE A 347 -26.27 -29.92 2.17
C ILE A 347 -27.33 -30.77 1.48
N THR A 348 -27.63 -30.52 0.20
CA THR A 348 -28.63 -31.27 -0.57
C THR A 348 -28.30 -32.77 -0.63
N ASN A 349 -27.04 -33.13 -0.86
CA ASN A 349 -26.60 -34.52 -0.88
C ASN A 349 -26.73 -35.21 0.49
N ASN A 350 -26.45 -34.50 1.58
CA ASN A 350 -26.62 -35.06 2.92
C ASN A 350 -28.11 -35.28 3.26
N GLU A 351 -28.98 -34.38 2.80
CA GLU A 351 -30.44 -34.54 2.98
C GLU A 351 -30.99 -35.69 2.14
N SER A 352 -30.54 -35.86 0.89
CA SER A 352 -30.96 -36.97 0.03
C SER A 352 -30.47 -38.32 0.57
N MET A 353 -29.24 -38.39 1.11
CA MET A 353 -28.74 -39.61 1.77
C MET A 353 -29.51 -39.94 3.06
N LYS A 354 -29.88 -38.94 3.86
CA LYS A 354 -30.74 -39.15 5.04
C LYS A 354 -32.12 -39.68 4.65
N LYS A 355 -32.71 -39.19 3.55
CA LYS A 355 -34.01 -39.65 3.04
C LYS A 355 -33.96 -41.06 2.43
N THR A 356 -32.83 -41.48 1.87
CA THR A 356 -32.66 -42.78 1.19
C THR A 356 -32.07 -43.88 2.07
N GLY A 357 -31.75 -43.61 3.35
CA GLY A 357 -31.28 -44.61 4.32
C GLY A 357 -29.88 -45.20 4.07
N LYS A 358 -29.16 -44.75 3.03
CA LYS A 358 -27.80 -45.23 2.73
C LYS A 358 -26.79 -44.61 3.69
N LYS A 359 -26.40 -45.35 4.74
CA LYS A 359 -25.23 -45.02 5.58
C LYS A 359 -23.94 -45.13 4.75
N ARG A 360 -23.00 -44.22 4.98
CA ARG A 360 -21.61 -44.29 4.48
C ARG A 360 -21.04 -45.67 4.81
N VAL A 361 -20.78 -46.49 3.80
CA VAL A 361 -19.88 -47.64 3.94
C VAL A 361 -18.50 -47.05 4.11
N ALA A 362 -17.97 -47.11 5.33
CA ALA A 362 -16.57 -46.79 5.57
C ALA A 362 -15.75 -47.88 4.88
N ALA A 363 -15.04 -47.53 3.81
CA ALA A 363 -13.98 -48.37 3.30
C ALA A 363 -12.84 -48.32 4.33
N THR A 364 -12.64 -49.44 5.02
CA THR A 364 -11.51 -49.75 5.92
C THR A 364 -10.19 -49.77 5.16
#